data_AF-Q4JYD6-F1
#
_entry.id   AF-Q4JYD6-F1
#
_cell.length_a   1.000
_cell.length_b   1.000
_cell.length_c   1.000
_cell.angle_alpha   90.00
_cell.angle_beta   90.00
_cell.angle_gamma   90.00
#
_symmetry.space_group_name_H-M   'P 1'
#
loop_
_entity.id
_entity.type
_entity.pdbx_description
1 polymer ?
#
loop_
_entity_poly.entity_id
_entity_poly.type
_entity_poly.pdbx_seq_one_letter_code
_entity_poly.pdbx_strand_id
1 'polypeptide(L)'
;MTADNRTEDQKVAAVRASMTMAGYTMTTRDEEDVRRILRGEITGDEAVLEVLERHGLGDSERAKFLRKRIAENKKEKPNRQE
;
A
#
# COMPACT_ATOMS: atom_id res chain seq x y z
N MET A 1 -16.45 12.63 6.68
CA MET A 1 -16.06 11.45 5.88
C MET A 1 -17.12 10.40 6.12
N THR A 2 -17.83 9.93 5.09
CA THR A 2 -18.83 8.86 5.26
C THR A 2 -18.09 7.59 5.66
N ALA A 3 -18.56 6.88 6.69
CA ALA A 3 -17.95 5.63 7.10
C ALA A 3 -18.03 4.62 5.93
N ASP A 4 -16.89 4.03 5.58
CA ASP A 4 -16.83 2.98 4.56
C ASP A 4 -17.31 1.67 5.19
N ASN A 5 -18.58 1.32 4.95
CA ASN A 5 -19.24 0.14 5.51
C ASN A 5 -18.89 -1.18 4.80
N ARG A 6 -17.99 -1.14 3.80
CA ARG A 6 -17.58 -2.36 3.09
C ARG A 6 -16.69 -3.22 3.98
N THR A 7 -16.85 -4.54 3.91
CA THR A 7 -15.91 -5.49 4.52
C THR A 7 -14.54 -5.43 3.84
N GLU A 8 -13.50 -5.93 4.50
CA GLU A 8 -12.16 -6.06 3.90
C GLU A 8 -12.24 -6.82 2.57
N ASP A 9 -12.97 -7.94 2.53
CA ASP A 9 -13.14 -8.74 1.31
C ASP A 9 -13.86 -8.00 0.18
N GLN A 10 -14.85 -7.16 0.49
CA GLN A 10 -15.51 -6.32 -0.51
C GLN A 10 -14.56 -5.26 -1.08
N LYS A 11 -13.66 -4.71 -0.25
CA LYS A 11 -12.64 -3.77 -0.71
C LYS A 11 -11.61 -4.48 -1.58
N VAL A 12 -11.12 -5.65 -1.16
CA VAL A 12 -10.21 -6.49 -1.95
C VAL A 12 -10.85 -6.88 -3.29
N ALA A 13 -12.12 -7.28 -3.30
CA ALA A 13 -12.85 -7.60 -4.53
C ALA A 13 -12.95 -6.41 -5.49
N ALA A 14 -13.15 -5.19 -4.96
CA ALA A 14 -13.16 -3.98 -5.77
C ALA A 14 -11.77 -3.67 -6.38
N VAL A 15 -10.68 -3.87 -5.63
CA VAL A 15 -9.32 -3.75 -6.17
C VAL A 15 -9.09 -4.79 -7.27
N ARG A 16 -9.45 -6.06 -7.02
CA ARG A 16 -9.32 -7.15 -8.00
C ARG A 16 -10.07 -6.85 -9.30
N ALA A 17 -11.31 -6.36 -9.20
CA ALA A 17 -12.10 -5.95 -10.36
C ALA A 17 -11.41 -4.82 -11.13
N SER A 18 -10.85 -3.84 -10.42
CA SER A 18 -10.13 -2.70 -11.03
C SER A 18 -8.86 -3.15 -11.75
N MET A 19 -8.07 -4.05 -11.14
CA MET A 19 -6.90 -4.66 -11.79
C MET A 19 -7.30 -5.43 -13.05
N THR A 20 -8.38 -6.23 -12.96
CA THR A 20 -8.90 -7.01 -14.10
C THR A 20 -9.31 -6.10 -15.25
N MET A 21 -10.03 -5.01 -14.96
CA MET A 21 -10.41 -4.01 -15.97
C MET A 21 -9.19 -3.33 -16.61
N ALA A 22 -8.10 -3.19 -15.87
CA ALA A 22 -6.83 -2.66 -16.36
C ALA A 22 -5.95 -3.72 -17.07
N GLY A 23 -6.43 -4.96 -17.23
CA GLY A 23 -5.70 -6.04 -17.88
C GLY A 23 -4.66 -6.75 -17.00
N TYR A 24 -4.68 -6.52 -15.69
CA TYR A 24 -3.79 -7.16 -14.73
C TYR A 24 -4.50 -8.29 -13.97
N THR A 25 -3.77 -9.36 -13.68
CA THR A 25 -4.23 -10.42 -12.78
C THR A 25 -3.68 -10.16 -11.39
N MET A 26 -4.56 -10.14 -10.38
CA MET A 26 -4.17 -9.99 -8.99
C MET A 26 -3.53 -11.28 -8.49
N THR A 27 -2.28 -11.20 -8.05
CA THR A 27 -1.57 -12.35 -7.44
C THR A 27 -1.96 -12.50 -5.97
N THR A 28 -1.64 -13.64 -5.37
CA THR A 28 -1.79 -13.85 -3.92
C THR A 28 -1.04 -12.80 -3.11
N ARG A 29 0.16 -12.41 -3.58
CA ARG A 29 0.96 -11.38 -2.94
C ARG A 29 0.32 -10.00 -3.01
N ASP A 30 -0.26 -9.64 -4.16
CA ASP A 30 -0.98 -8.37 -4.30
C ASP A 30 -2.17 -8.33 -3.32
N GLU A 31 -2.85 -9.46 -3.13
CA GLU A 31 -3.92 -9.56 -2.13
C GLU A 31 -3.42 -9.34 -0.70
N GLU A 32 -2.32 -9.98 -0.32
CA GLU A 32 -1.69 -9.80 0.99
C GLU A 32 -1.28 -8.34 1.22
N ASP A 33 -0.61 -7.71 0.25
CA ASP A 33 -0.19 -6.32 0.34
C ASP A 33 -1.40 -5.36 0.42
N VAL A 34 -2.46 -5.59 -0.35
CA VAL A 34 -3.72 -4.82 -0.25
C VAL A 34 -4.35 -4.97 1.13
N ARG A 35 -4.39 -6.17 1.71
CA ARG A 35 -4.95 -6.38 3.05
C ARG A 35 -4.15 -5.66 4.13
N ARG A 36 -2.81 -5.72 4.07
CA ARG A 36 -1.92 -4.95 4.98
C ARG A 36 -2.21 -3.45 4.89
N ILE A 37 -2.42 -2.92 3.68
CA ILE A 37 -2.80 -1.51 3.46
C ILE A 37 -4.17 -1.20 4.06
N LEU A 38 -5.18 -2.04 3.83
CA LEU A 38 -6.54 -1.83 4.32
C LEU A 38 -6.64 -1.85 5.84
N ARG A 39 -5.79 -2.64 6.51
CA ARG A 39 -5.67 -2.70 7.97
C ARG A 39 -4.80 -1.58 8.55
N GLY A 40 -4.11 -0.82 7.70
CA GLY A 40 -3.21 0.25 8.11
C GLY A 40 -1.86 -0.24 8.66
N GLU A 41 -1.52 -1.52 8.46
CA GLU A 41 -0.24 -2.12 8.86
C GLU A 41 0.92 -1.52 8.06
N ILE A 42 0.66 -1.21 6.79
CA ILE A 42 1.56 -0.44 5.92
C ILE A 42 0.79 0.62 5.15
N THR A 43 1.52 1.61 4.65
CA THR A 43 1.01 2.57 3.68
C THR A 43 1.21 2.07 2.25
N GLY A 44 0.48 2.67 1.28
CA GLY A 44 0.72 2.40 -0.13
C GLY A 44 2.16 2.75 -0.58
N ASP A 45 2.79 3.74 0.06
CA ASP A 45 4.18 4.11 -0.22
C ASP A 45 5.17 3.03 0.21
N GLU A 46 4.95 2.45 1.39
CA GLU A 46 5.75 1.33 1.91
C GLU A 46 5.58 0.11 1.00
N ALA A 47 4.36 -0.21 0.56
CA ALA A 47 4.11 -1.30 -0.37
C ALA A 47 4.85 -1.12 -1.71
N VAL A 48 4.83 0.08 -2.30
CA VAL A 48 5.57 0.37 -3.55
C VAL A 48 7.08 0.31 -3.32
N LEU A 49 7.58 0.80 -2.20
CA LEU A 49 9.01 0.71 -1.87
C LEU A 49 9.47 -0.74 -1.77
N GLU A 50 8.70 -1.61 -1.09
CA GLU A 50 9.00 -3.05 -1.02
C GLU A 50 9.04 -3.67 -2.43
N VAL A 51 8.12 -3.32 -3.33
CA VAL A 51 8.15 -3.77 -4.73
C VAL A 51 9.45 -3.35 -5.42
N LEU A 52 9.84 -2.06 -5.30
CA LEU A 52 11.07 -1.56 -5.92
C LEU A 52 12.31 -2.29 -5.42
N GLU A 53 12.41 -2.52 -4.11
CA GLU A 53 13.54 -3.23 -3.51
C GLU A 53 13.64 -4.67 -4.00
N ARG A 54 12.51 -5.37 -4.11
CA ARG A 54 12.45 -6.76 -4.63
C ARG A 54 12.89 -6.89 -6.08
N HIS A 55 12.67 -5.86 -6.89
CA HIS A 55 13.09 -5.82 -8.29
C HIS A 55 14.49 -5.22 -8.49
N GLY A 56 15.26 -5.00 -7.41
CA GLY A 56 16.61 -4.43 -7.50
C GLY A 56 16.63 -2.92 -7.80
N LEU A 57 15.48 -2.25 -7.67
CA LEU A 57 15.31 -0.82 -7.90
C LEU A 57 15.33 -0.01 -6.59
N GLY A 58 15.85 -0.60 -5.51
CA GLY A 58 15.93 0.01 -4.19
C GLY A 58 16.75 1.30 -4.13
N ASP A 59 17.69 1.49 -5.06
CA ASP A 59 18.52 2.70 -5.15
C ASP A 59 18.03 3.70 -6.20
N SER A 60 16.91 3.41 -6.86
CA SER A 60 16.30 4.34 -7.82
C SER A 60 15.91 5.67 -7.15
N GLU A 61 15.89 6.74 -7.94
CA GLU A 61 15.41 8.05 -7.47
C GLU A 61 13.98 7.97 -6.91
N ARG A 62 13.15 7.06 -7.46
CA ARG A 62 11.81 6.80 -6.95
C ARG A 62 11.83 6.21 -5.55
N ALA A 63 12.69 5.23 -5.29
CA ALA A 63 12.83 4.63 -3.97
C ALA A 63 13.35 5.65 -2.93
N LYS A 64 14.32 6.48 -3.28
CA LYS A 64 14.80 7.58 -2.43
C LYS A 64 13.69 8.57 -2.08
N PHE A 65 12.90 8.97 -3.08
CA PHE A 65 11.74 9.84 -2.88
C PHE A 65 10.71 9.22 -1.92
N LEU A 66 10.38 7.94 -2.11
CA LEU A 66 9.43 7.24 -1.23
C LEU A 66 9.93 7.17 0.21
N ARG A 67 11.21 6.84 0.44
CA ARG A 67 11.79 6.84 1.79
C ARG A 67 11.68 8.21 2.48
N LYS A 68 11.94 9.29 1.75
CA LYS A 68 11.78 10.66 2.27
C LYS A 68 10.33 10.92 2.71
N ARG A 69 9.36 10.64 1.83
CA ARG A 69 7.93 10.87 2.10
C ARG A 69 7.41 10.01 3.26
N ILE A 70 7.85 8.75 3.34
CA ILE A 70 7.53 7.85 4.47
C ILE A 70 8.08 8.44 5.78
N ALA A 71 9.31 8.94 5.78
CA ALA A 71 9.92 9.54 6.96
C ALA A 71 9.20 10.84 7.40
N GLU A 72 8.78 11.69 6.45
CA GLU A 72 8.01 12.90 6.72
C GLU A 72 6.63 12.56 7.32
N ASN A 73 5.91 11.62 6.72
CA ASN A 73 4.60 11.16 7.22
C ASN A 73 4.68 10.56 8.63
N LYS A 74 5.79 9.89 8.98
CA LYS A 74 6.02 9.35 10.34
C LYS A 74 6.30 10.47 11.35
N LYS A 75 6.96 11.56 10.95
CA LYS A 75 7.21 12.72 11.82
C LYS A 75 5.93 13.52 12.11
N GLU A 76 5.03 13.63 11.14
CA GLU A 76 3.74 14.33 11.30
C GLU A 76 2.71 13.57 12.14
N LYS A 77 2.92 12.27 12.38
CA LYS A 77 2.12 11.45 13.28
C LYS A 77 2.87 11.18 14.60
N PRO A 78 3.25 12.19 15.41
CA PRO A 78 3.89 11.88 16.68
C PRO A 78 2.87 11.14 17.54
N ASN A 79 3.24 9.91 17.95
CA ASN A 79 2.74 9.26 19.16
C ASN A 79 1.23 9.40 19.43
N ARG A 80 0.38 8.63 18.75
CA ARG A 80 -0.81 8.10 19.43
C ARG A 80 -0.35 6.90 20.24
N GLN A 81 0.33 7.16 21.35
CA GLN A 81 0.40 6.18 22.43
C GLN A 81 -1.01 6.05 23.00
N GLU A 82 -1.39 4.79 23.21
CA GLU A 82 -2.68 4.29 23.69
C GLU A 82 -3.17 4.95 24.98
#